data_AF-A0A967VTI5-F1
#
_entry.id   AF-A0A967VTI5-F1
#
_cell.length_a   1.000
_cell.length_b   1.000
_cell.length_c   1.000
_cell.angle_alpha   90.00
_cell.angle_beta   90.00
_cell.angle_gamma   90.00
#
_symmetry.space_group_name_H-M   'P 1'
#
loop_
_entity.id
_entity.type
_entity.pdbx_description
1 polymer ?
#
loop_
_entity_poly.entity_id
_entity_poly.type
_entity_poly.pdbx_seq_one_letter_code
_entity_poly.pdbx_strand_id
1 'polypeptide(L)' 'AYDAVSSELVAAVRAGWTDETLLETDDMYGQSWTRGASAAALILHEVHHRAQLTVLVRQAGLEVPGVFGPAKEEWARYG' A
#
# COMPACT_ATOMS: atom_id res chain seq x y z
N ALA A 1 0.42 10.19 -12.90
CA ALA A 1 -0.49 10.54 -11.78
C ALA A 1 -0.08 9.79 -10.51
N TYR A 2 -0.25 8.45 -10.43
CA TYR A 2 0.13 7.67 -9.24
C TYR A 2 1.60 7.86 -8.84
N ASP A 3 2.53 7.72 -9.80
CA ASP A 3 3.98 7.88 -9.57
C ASP A 3 4.33 9.24 -8.91
N ALA A 4 3.83 10.33 -9.47
CA ALA A 4 4.00 11.68 -8.93
C ALA A 4 3.48 11.80 -7.48
N VAL A 5 2.23 11.38 -7.22
CA VAL A 5 1.63 11.48 -5.89
C VAL A 5 2.36 10.61 -4.87
N SER A 6 2.77 9.40 -5.25
CA SER A 6 3.53 8.50 -4.37
C SER A 6 4.91 9.09 -4.03
N SER A 7 5.56 9.74 -5.00
CA SER A 7 6.87 10.38 -4.79
C SER A 7 6.76 11.62 -3.90
N GLU A 8 5.71 12.42 -4.08
CA GLU A 8 5.42 13.58 -3.22
C GLU A 8 5.14 13.15 -1.77
N LEU A 9 4.34 12.10 -1.56
CA LEU A 9 4.09 11.54 -0.23
C LEU A 9 5.40 11.09 0.44
N VAL A 10 6.23 10.33 -0.28
CA VAL A 10 7.52 9.85 0.24
C VAL A 10 8.44 11.03 0.60
N ALA A 11 8.49 12.06 -0.24
CA ALA A 11 9.29 13.25 0.03
C ALA A 11 8.81 13.99 1.29
N ALA A 12 7.50 14.18 1.45
CA ALA A 12 6.90 14.85 2.59
C ALA A 12 7.15 14.09 3.91
N VAL A 13 6.93 12.76 3.92
CA VAL A 13 7.20 11.92 5.09
C VAL A 13 8.67 11.97 5.46
N ARG A 14 9.59 11.85 4.50
CA ARG A 14 11.04 11.90 4.78
C ARG A 14 11.51 13.25 5.29
N ALA A 15 10.89 14.34 4.85
CA ALA A 15 11.28 15.69 5.26
C ALA A 15 10.69 16.08 6.63
N GLY A 16 9.51 15.58 6.97
CA GLY A 16 8.74 16.08 8.11
C GLY A 16 8.48 15.09 9.24
N TRP A 17 8.66 13.78 9.03
CA TRP A 17 8.34 12.77 10.04
C TRP A 17 9.62 12.17 10.66
N THR A 18 9.60 12.03 11.98
CA THR A 18 10.53 11.22 12.78
C THR A 18 9.77 10.08 13.46
N ASP A 19 10.50 9.17 14.12
CA ASP A 19 9.90 8.08 14.90
C ASP A 19 8.94 8.61 15.99
N GLU A 20 9.28 9.73 16.63
CA GLU A 20 8.43 10.39 17.63
C GLU A 20 7.15 10.96 17.00
N THR A 21 7.25 11.55 15.81
CA THR A 21 6.06 12.10 15.14
C THR A 21 5.04 11.03 14.77
N LEU A 22 5.43 9.75 14.68
CA LEU A 22 4.47 8.65 14.46
C LEU A 22 3.47 8.50 15.62
N LEU A 23 3.79 9.02 16.80
CA LEU A 23 2.95 9.02 17.99
C LEU A 23 2.04 10.26 18.07
N GLU A 24 2.31 11.31 17.29
CA GLU A 24 1.43 12.48 17.20
C GLU A 24 0.06 12.08 16.67
N THR A 25 -1.00 12.69 17.22
CA THR A 25 -2.37 12.41 16.80
C THR A 25 -2.94 13.53 15.95
N ASP A 26 -3.51 13.16 14.81
CA ASP A 26 -4.23 14.05 13.90
C ASP A 26 -5.74 13.71 13.92
N ASP A 27 -6.59 14.68 13.58
CA ASP A 27 -8.01 14.41 13.31
C ASP A 27 -8.14 13.71 11.95
N MET A 28 -8.63 12.48 11.99
CA MET A 28 -8.89 11.64 10.85
C MET A 28 -10.36 11.26 10.88
N TYR A 29 -11.15 11.86 9.98
CA TYR A 29 -12.59 11.59 9.87
C TYR A 29 -13.37 11.86 11.18
N GLY A 30 -12.98 12.88 11.95
CA GLY A 30 -13.59 13.19 13.25
C GLY A 30 -13.14 12.26 14.39
N GLN A 31 -12.08 11.48 14.19
CA GLN A 31 -11.46 10.63 15.20
C GLN A 31 -9.99 10.98 15.38
N SER A 32 -9.47 10.83 16.60
CA SER A 32 -8.04 11.06 16.88
C SER A 32 -7.22 9.81 16.56
N TRP A 33 -6.36 9.88 15.55
CA TRP A 33 -5.52 8.78 15.09
C TRP A 33 -4.05 9.16 15.21
N THR A 34 -3.19 8.26 15.68
CA THR A 34 -1.74 8.49 15.58
C THR A 34 -1.33 8.48 14.11
N ARG A 35 -0.31 9.27 13.74
CA ARG A 35 0.25 9.26 12.38
C ARG A 35 0.67 7.87 11.92
N GLY A 36 1.23 7.08 12.83
CA GLY A 36 1.55 5.67 12.57
C GLY A 36 0.32 4.83 12.22
N ALA A 37 -0.80 5.03 12.92
CA ALA A 37 -2.06 4.35 12.60
C ALA A 37 -2.60 4.77 11.22
N SER A 38 -2.55 6.07 10.90
CA SER A 38 -2.95 6.58 9.59
C SER A 38 -2.12 5.99 8.45
N ALA A 39 -0.79 5.92 8.61
CA ALA A 39 0.10 5.31 7.62
C ALA A 39 -0.17 3.80 7.46
N ALA A 40 -0.37 3.07 8.56
CA ALA A 40 -0.71 1.67 8.52
C ALA A 40 -2.05 1.42 7.82
N ALA A 41 -3.06 2.24 8.09
CA ALA A 41 -4.36 2.16 7.42
C ALA A 41 -4.24 2.38 5.90
N LEU A 42 -3.44 3.36 5.46
CA LEU A 42 -3.18 3.61 4.05
C LEU A 42 -2.52 2.39 3.37
N ILE A 43 -1.49 1.81 3.99
CA ILE A 43 -0.81 0.61 3.48
C ILE A 43 -1.80 -0.54 3.36
N LEU A 44 -2.58 -0.83 4.40
CA LEU A 44 -3.56 -1.92 4.41
C LEU A 44 -4.67 -1.71 3.37
N HIS A 45 -5.11 -0.47 3.16
CA HIS A 45 -6.08 -0.12 2.14
C HIS A 45 -5.52 -0.37 0.73
N GLU A 46 -4.25 -0.01 0.48
CA GLU A 46 -3.58 -0.32 -0.79
C GLU A 46 -3.43 -1.83 -1.00
N VAL A 47 -3.03 -2.58 0.04
CA VAL A 47 -2.98 -4.06 -0.02
C VAL A 47 -4.34 -4.65 -0.38
N HIS A 48 -5.43 -4.16 0.23
CA HIS A 48 -6.79 -4.61 -0.03
C HIS A 48 -7.18 -4.44 -1.51
N HIS A 49 -7.01 -3.23 -2.06
CA HIS A 49 -7.35 -2.97 -3.45
C HIS A 49 -6.38 -3.62 -4.44
N ARG A 50 -5.09 -3.75 -4.08
CA ARG A 50 -4.14 -4.51 -4.89
C ARG A 50 -4.55 -5.97 -5.00
N ALA A 51 -5.06 -6.59 -3.93
CA ALA A 51 -5.63 -7.94 -3.99
C ALA A 51 -6.83 -8.02 -4.96
N GLN A 52 -7.72 -7.03 -4.95
CA GLN A 52 -8.81 -6.96 -5.93
C GLN A 52 -8.29 -6.84 -7.38
N LEU A 53 -7.25 -6.02 -7.61
CA LEU A 53 -6.62 -5.91 -8.92
C LEU A 53 -6.05 -7.25 -9.42
N THR A 54 -5.49 -8.08 -8.55
CA THR A 54 -5.00 -9.42 -8.96
C THR A 54 -6.10 -10.31 -9.55
N VAL A 55 -7.34 -10.18 -9.05
CA VAL A 55 -8.50 -10.91 -9.60
C VAL A 55 -8.85 -10.39 -10.98
N LEU A 56 -8.89 -9.06 -11.15
CA LEU A 56 -9.22 -8.42 -12.42
C LEU A 56 -8.18 -8.73 -13.51
N VAL A 57 -6.89 -8.67 -13.17
CA VAL A 57 -5.78 -9.02 -14.08
C VAL A 57 -5.94 -10.47 -14.57
N ARG A 58 -6.28 -11.41 -13.67
CA ARG A 58 -6.52 -12.80 -14.04
C ARG A 58 -7.76 -12.97 -14.91
N GLN A 59 -8.86 -12.28 -14.60
CA GLN A 59 -10.08 -12.31 -15.41
C GLN A 59 -9.88 -11.74 -16.81
N ALA A 60 -8.94 -10.80 -16.97
CA ALA A 60 -8.52 -10.28 -18.26
C ALA A 60 -7.59 -11.23 -19.04
N GLY A 61 -7.24 -12.39 -18.49
CA GLY A 61 -6.32 -13.35 -19.10
C GLY A 61 -4.84 -12.92 -19.07
N LEU A 62 -4.50 -11.94 -18.25
CA LEU A 62 -3.13 -11.46 -18.07
C LEU A 62 -2.41 -12.22 -16.96
N GLU A 63 -1.07 -12.25 -17.02
CA GLU A 63 -0.24 -12.84 -15.98
C GLU A 63 -0.28 -11.96 -14.71
N VAL A 64 -0.66 -12.56 -13.58
CA VAL A 64 -0.69 -11.88 -12.29
C VAL A 64 0.71 -11.84 -11.70
N PRO A 65 1.28 -10.66 -11.39
CA PRO A 65 2.58 -10.58 -10.73
C PRO A 65 2.50 -11.06 -9.27
N GLY A 66 3.55 -11.76 -8.81
CA GLY A 66 3.75 -12.07 -7.40
C GLY A 66 4.03 -10.80 -6.58
N VAL A 67 3.36 -10.66 -5.43
CA VAL A 67 3.46 -9.46 -4.58
C VAL A 67 3.83 -9.80 -3.13
N PHE A 68 3.23 -10.85 -2.57
CA PHE A 68 3.51 -11.33 -1.21
C PHE A 68 4.06 -12.76 -1.22
N GLY A 69 4.69 -13.12 -2.34
CA GLY A 69 5.03 -14.48 -2.73
C GLY A 69 4.60 -14.73 -4.18
N PRO A 70 5.01 -15.86 -4.78
CA PRO A 70 4.71 -16.15 -6.17
C PRO A 70 3.20 -16.31 -6.40
N ALA A 71 2.70 -15.78 -7.51
CA ALA A 71 1.35 -16.06 -7.99
C ALA A 71 1.23 -17.52 -8.45
N LYS A 72 -0.01 -18.01 -8.63
CA LYS A 72 -0.28 -19.40 -9.08
C LYS A 72 0.47 -19.76 -10.37
N GLU A 73 0.51 -18.82 -11.30
CA GLU A 73 1.15 -18.96 -12.60
C GLU A 73 2.68 -19.00 -12.47
N GLU A 74 3.23 -18.21 -11.55
CA GLU A 74 4.66 -18.18 -11.25
C GLU A 74 5.12 -19.45 -10.52
N TRP A 75 4.29 -20.01 -9.63
CA TRP A 75 4.57 -21.29 -8.95
C TRP A 75 4.84 -22.44 -9.91
N ALA A 76 4.16 -22.47 -11.07
CA ALA A 76 4.39 -23.49 -12.09
C ALA A 76 5.83 -23.48 -12.66
N ARG A 77 6.59 -22.40 -12.45
CA ARG A 77 7.99 -22.29 -12.88
C ARG A 77 8.99 -22.90 -11.88
N TYR A 78 8.54 -23.25 -10.67
CA TYR A 78 9.42 -23.74 -9.59
C TYR A 78 9.47 -25.27 -9.47
N GLY A 79 8.66 -26.01 -10.23
CA GLY A 79 8.63 -27.48 -10.24
C GLY A 79 7.44 -28.08 -9.51
#